data_AF-A0A267GMU0-F1
#
_entry.id   AF-A0A267GMU0-F1
#
_cell.length_a   1.000
_cell.length_b   1.000
_cell.length_c   1.000
_cell.angle_alpha   90.00
_cell.angle_beta   90.00
_cell.angle_gamma   90.00
#
_symmetry.space_group_name_H-M   'P 1'
#
loop_
_entity.id
_entity.type
_entity.pdbx_description
1 polymer ?
#
loop_
_entity_poly.entity_id
_entity_poly.type
_entity_poly.pdbx_seq_one_letter_code
_entity_poly.pdbx_strand_id
1 'polypeptide(L)'
;MSTEDHSDEPFLQAPADDAALEALNSIESWPSLRGHSYKQNEISVVSPGSEVNTFRKLLSSVQEELAQYPGMAQQAFRKYAESGDPRRTVKWFIYRIPEMLFRTDQSGYIPIEAAFASGNGPAARVMLDIAKHAGTLQRLLAYRNQLYGHSLIMLAVKLNSRECEDILRKLIEFDPAGLHRICDNEGRNVLHRCTEFDYCESFRMILTILKRFPSVHKDRIATEAKAALEVADNREKTPIHYISSSGNIAMLTDLDIFLTQMQIVLNFDACHQSSSAFTPLMLAVQKGQFEVCKWLLENGSVDVNYKQHSTCLTALHFAVRAGNPELISLLMEHNADPGFCDSECDLLCCYKTPLVMAETEDVPNKLACVKSLRTSDI
;
A
#
# COMPACT_ATOMS: atom_id res chain seq x y z
N MET A 1 43.68 19.84 -47.69
CA MET A 1 43.35 21.11 -46.98
C MET A 1 42.03 20.85 -46.30
N SER A 2 41.86 20.85 -44.99
CA SER A 2 42.69 21.27 -43.84
C SER A 2 41.81 20.94 -42.62
N THR A 3 42.28 20.07 -41.72
CA THR A 3 42.69 20.37 -40.31
C THR A 3 41.51 20.58 -39.35
N GLU A 4 41.34 19.65 -38.39
CA GLU A 4 41.47 19.86 -36.92
C GLU A 4 40.06 20.10 -36.31
N ASP A 5 39.69 19.66 -35.10
CA ASP A 5 40.46 19.61 -33.87
C ASP A 5 39.79 18.73 -32.79
N HIS A 6 40.54 18.52 -31.71
CA HIS A 6 40.39 17.60 -30.59
C HIS A 6 39.28 17.90 -29.55
N SER A 7 39.00 16.85 -28.74
CA SER A 7 38.79 16.85 -27.28
C SER A 7 37.62 17.63 -26.66
N ASP A 8 36.67 16.91 -26.04
CA ASP A 8 36.56 16.81 -24.57
C ASP A 8 35.23 16.15 -24.15
N GLU A 9 35.33 15.03 -23.42
CA GLU A 9 34.25 14.54 -22.55
C GLU A 9 34.11 15.46 -21.32
N PRO A 10 32.95 15.41 -20.63
CA PRO A 10 33.02 14.96 -19.24
C PRO A 10 31.90 13.99 -18.83
N PHE A 11 32.32 12.81 -18.38
CA PHE A 11 31.82 11.99 -17.27
C PHE A 11 30.34 12.09 -16.83
N LEU A 12 29.63 10.95 -16.92
CA LEU A 12 29.25 10.16 -15.75
C LEU A 12 28.78 8.75 -16.16
N GLN A 13 29.57 7.75 -15.74
CA GLN A 13 29.25 6.33 -15.80
C GLN A 13 28.08 5.98 -14.85
N ALA A 14 27.18 5.12 -15.32
CA ALA A 14 26.63 4.00 -14.56
C ALA A 14 26.31 2.86 -15.55
N PRO A 15 26.51 1.59 -15.17
CA PRO A 15 26.69 0.50 -16.13
C PRO A 15 25.35 0.09 -16.75
N ALA A 16 25.28 0.07 -18.08
CA ALA A 16 24.26 -0.71 -18.78
C ALA A 16 24.75 -2.16 -18.78
N ASP A 17 24.03 -3.04 -18.10
CA ASP A 17 24.30 -4.48 -18.05
C ASP A 17 24.29 -5.06 -19.48
N ASP A 18 25.48 -5.26 -20.03
CA ASP A 18 25.78 -5.95 -21.30
C ASP A 18 25.22 -7.40 -21.34
N ALA A 19 24.76 -7.93 -20.21
CA ALA A 19 24.10 -9.25 -20.11
C ALA A 19 22.77 -9.33 -20.87
N ALA A 20 22.04 -8.21 -21.02
CA ALA A 20 20.77 -8.18 -21.77
C ALA A 20 21.00 -8.21 -23.29
N LEU A 21 22.11 -7.64 -23.75
CA LEU A 21 22.55 -7.63 -25.15
C LEU A 21 23.21 -8.97 -25.54
N GLU A 22 23.95 -9.61 -24.64
CA GLU A 22 24.45 -10.99 -24.86
C GLU A 22 23.31 -12.02 -24.90
N ALA A 23 22.26 -11.86 -24.08
CA ALA A 23 21.07 -12.72 -24.14
C ALA A 23 20.29 -12.57 -25.46
N LEU A 24 20.29 -11.37 -26.05
CA LEU A 24 19.71 -11.08 -27.37
C LEU A 24 20.61 -11.57 -28.51
N ASN A 25 21.93 -11.43 -28.42
CA ASN A 25 22.87 -11.93 -29.44
C ASN A 25 23.02 -13.46 -29.42
N SER A 26 22.70 -14.10 -28.29
CA SER A 26 22.59 -15.57 -28.21
C SER A 26 21.43 -16.12 -29.05
N ILE A 27 20.48 -15.28 -29.47
CA ILE A 27 19.36 -15.62 -30.36
C ILE A 27 19.84 -15.87 -31.80
N GLU A 28 21.01 -15.36 -32.22
CA GLU A 28 21.55 -15.64 -33.56
C GLU A 28 22.19 -17.04 -33.69
N SER A 29 22.32 -17.80 -32.59
CA SER A 29 22.93 -19.13 -32.57
C SER A 29 21.95 -20.29 -32.77
N TRP A 30 20.81 -20.06 -33.42
CA TRP A 30 19.84 -21.11 -33.74
C TRP A 30 20.39 -22.10 -34.78
N PRO A 31 20.65 -23.38 -34.45
CA PRO A 31 21.07 -24.37 -35.42
C PRO A 31 19.83 -25.04 -36.01
N SER A 32 19.22 -24.40 -37.02
CA SER A 32 18.50 -25.05 -38.16
C SER A 32 17.67 -24.06 -38.98
N LEU A 33 18.28 -22.97 -39.45
CA LEU A 33 17.79 -22.21 -40.61
C LEU A 33 18.88 -22.08 -41.71
N ARG A 34 19.80 -23.06 -41.81
CA ARG A 34 20.63 -23.21 -43.01
C ARG A 34 19.82 -23.88 -44.10
N GLY A 35 18.98 -23.10 -44.74
CA GLY A 35 18.19 -23.58 -45.85
C GLY A 35 17.08 -22.61 -46.20
N HIS A 36 17.42 -21.35 -46.48
CA HIS A 36 16.94 -20.60 -47.64
C HIS A 36 17.52 -19.19 -47.60
N SER A 37 18.22 -18.86 -48.68
CA SER A 37 18.84 -17.58 -48.97
C SER A 37 17.81 -16.45 -48.94
N TYR A 38 17.88 -15.60 -47.93
CA TYR A 38 17.37 -14.24 -48.02
C TYR A 38 18.56 -13.30 -47.85
N LYS A 39 18.78 -12.47 -48.87
CA LYS A 39 19.89 -11.53 -48.96
C LYS A 39 19.89 -10.59 -47.76
N GLN A 40 21.03 -10.51 -47.09
CA GLN A 40 21.41 -9.43 -46.19
C GLN A 40 21.27 -8.10 -46.94
N ASN A 41 20.26 -7.31 -46.59
CA ASN A 41 20.24 -5.85 -46.62
C ASN A 41 18.80 -5.39 -46.39
N GLU A 42 18.47 -5.15 -45.13
CA GLU A 42 17.48 -4.18 -44.63
C GLU A 42 17.27 -4.44 -43.13
N ILE A 43 18.33 -4.28 -42.33
CA ILE A 43 18.18 -4.12 -40.88
C ILE A 43 17.93 -2.64 -40.65
N SER A 44 16.69 -2.22 -40.90
CA SER A 44 16.17 -0.95 -40.40
C SER A 44 15.51 -1.22 -39.05
N VAL A 45 15.84 -0.34 -38.09
CA VAL A 45 15.38 -0.30 -36.69
C VAL A 45 14.02 -0.94 -36.53
N VAL A 46 14.03 -2.16 -36.00
CA VAL A 46 12.82 -2.96 -35.86
C VAL A 46 12.08 -2.49 -34.62
N SER A 47 11.07 -1.64 -34.85
CA SER A 47 10.16 -1.19 -33.81
C SER A 47 9.55 -2.38 -33.05
N PRO A 48 9.20 -2.22 -31.75
CA PRO A 48 8.63 -3.28 -30.91
C PRO A 48 7.36 -3.94 -31.48
N GLY A 49 6.76 -3.42 -32.55
CA GLY A 49 5.61 -3.95 -33.27
C GLY A 49 5.90 -5.09 -34.26
N SER A 50 7.13 -5.17 -34.78
CA SER A 50 7.48 -6.13 -35.83
C SER A 50 7.53 -7.57 -35.30
N GLU A 51 8.10 -7.78 -34.11
CA GLU A 51 8.31 -9.10 -33.49
C GLU A 51 7.00 -9.91 -33.35
N VAL A 52 5.88 -9.22 -33.08
CA VAL A 52 4.57 -9.87 -32.95
C VAL A 52 3.92 -10.17 -34.29
N ASN A 53 4.25 -9.41 -35.33
CA ASN A 53 3.84 -9.75 -36.69
C ASN A 53 4.64 -10.93 -37.24
N THR A 54 5.89 -11.10 -36.81
CA THR A 54 6.69 -12.31 -37.10
C THR A 54 6.12 -13.52 -36.37
N PHE A 55 5.76 -13.37 -35.08
CA PHE A 55 5.15 -14.45 -34.30
C PHE A 55 3.81 -14.96 -34.86
N ARG A 56 2.97 -14.04 -35.38
CA ARG A 56 1.68 -14.39 -36.00
C ARG A 56 1.80 -15.16 -37.31
N LYS A 57 2.95 -15.11 -37.97
CA LYS A 57 3.20 -15.86 -39.21
C LYS A 57 3.66 -17.30 -38.93
N LEU A 58 3.91 -17.66 -37.67
CA LEU A 58 4.28 -19.02 -37.27
C LEU A 58 3.06 -19.95 -37.33
N LEU A 59 3.30 -21.21 -37.72
CA LEU A 59 2.31 -22.29 -37.71
C LEU A 59 1.79 -22.55 -36.28
N SER A 60 0.52 -22.97 -36.16
CA SER A 60 -0.13 -23.24 -34.86
C SER A 60 0.59 -24.29 -34.01
N SER A 61 1.25 -25.26 -34.65
CA SER A 61 2.11 -26.25 -33.97
C SER A 61 3.37 -25.63 -33.37
N VAL A 62 3.96 -24.63 -34.04
CA VAL A 62 5.16 -23.90 -33.58
C VAL A 62 4.80 -22.93 -32.44
N GLN A 63 3.58 -22.41 -32.43
CA GLN A 63 3.05 -21.63 -31.31
C GLN A 63 2.80 -22.51 -30.07
N GLU A 64 2.40 -23.77 -30.26
CA GLU A 64 2.29 -24.78 -29.22
C GLU A 64 3.67 -25.29 -28.74
N GLU A 65 4.68 -25.34 -29.61
CA GLU A 65 6.08 -25.57 -29.22
C GLU A 65 6.69 -24.38 -28.47
N LEU A 66 6.33 -23.13 -28.80
CA LEU A 66 6.78 -21.94 -28.07
C LEU A 66 6.24 -21.88 -26.63
N ALA A 67 5.13 -22.57 -26.35
CA ALA A 67 4.67 -22.81 -24.99
C ALA A 67 5.58 -23.77 -24.19
N GLN A 68 6.45 -24.53 -24.87
CA GLN A 68 7.50 -25.35 -24.26
C GLN A 68 8.73 -24.51 -23.86
N TYR A 69 8.78 -23.22 -24.25
CA TYR A 69 9.80 -22.24 -23.85
C TYR A 69 9.24 -21.25 -22.83
N PRO A 70 9.16 -21.65 -21.54
CA PRO A 70 8.48 -20.87 -20.49
C PRO A 70 9.03 -19.45 -20.30
N GLY A 71 10.32 -19.21 -20.55
CA GLY A 71 10.93 -17.88 -20.40
C GLY A 71 10.42 -16.84 -21.42
N MET A 72 10.23 -17.24 -22.69
CA MET A 72 9.73 -16.31 -23.73
C MET A 72 8.24 -15.99 -23.52
N ALA A 73 7.46 -16.98 -23.11
CA ALA A 73 6.06 -16.77 -22.73
C ALA A 73 5.96 -15.81 -21.53
N GLN A 74 6.77 -16.00 -20.48
CA GLN A 74 6.83 -15.09 -19.33
C GLN A 74 7.16 -13.65 -19.74
N GLN A 75 8.13 -13.44 -20.62
CA GLN A 75 8.52 -12.11 -21.07
C GLN A 75 7.40 -11.40 -21.84
N ALA A 76 6.67 -12.15 -22.69
CA ALA A 76 5.50 -11.61 -23.39
C ALA A 76 4.36 -11.22 -22.42
N PHE A 77 4.14 -12.02 -21.38
CA PHE A 77 3.16 -11.74 -20.33
C PHE A 77 3.54 -10.50 -19.51
N ARG A 78 4.81 -10.37 -19.13
CA ARG A 78 5.32 -9.20 -18.42
C ARG A 78 5.14 -7.92 -19.25
N LYS A 79 5.53 -7.96 -20.53
CA LYS A 79 5.34 -6.82 -21.43
C LYS A 79 3.87 -6.43 -21.57
N TYR A 80 2.94 -7.39 -21.54
CA TYR A 80 1.51 -7.09 -21.51
C TYR A 80 1.05 -6.47 -20.18
N ALA A 81 1.51 -7.02 -19.05
CA ALA A 81 1.25 -6.47 -17.72
C ALA A 81 1.74 -5.02 -17.58
N GLU A 82 2.89 -4.70 -18.17
CA GLU A 82 3.48 -3.36 -18.16
C GLU A 82 2.78 -2.42 -19.15
N SER A 83 2.57 -2.85 -20.40
CA SER A 83 2.08 -1.96 -21.48
C SER A 83 0.56 -1.84 -21.57
N GLY A 84 -0.21 -2.83 -21.11
CA GLY A 84 -1.67 -2.84 -21.17
C GLY A 84 -2.26 -3.05 -22.55
N ASP A 85 -1.45 -2.93 -23.61
CA ASP A 85 -1.86 -3.20 -24.98
C ASP A 85 -1.95 -4.71 -25.22
N PRO A 86 -3.16 -5.28 -25.28
CA PRO A 86 -3.32 -6.69 -25.49
C PRO A 86 -3.13 -6.97 -26.97
N ARG A 87 -1.88 -7.19 -27.39
CA ARG A 87 -1.64 -7.84 -28.67
C ARG A 87 -2.39 -9.18 -28.66
N ARG A 88 -3.19 -9.46 -29.70
CA ARG A 88 -4.04 -10.67 -29.79
C ARG A 88 -3.31 -11.96 -29.35
N THR A 89 -2.02 -12.04 -29.60
CA THR A 89 -1.13 -13.14 -29.22
C THR A 89 -1.06 -13.37 -27.71
N VAL A 90 -0.93 -12.32 -26.89
CA VAL A 90 -0.88 -12.47 -25.42
C VAL A 90 -2.24 -12.89 -24.87
N LYS A 91 -3.33 -12.30 -25.37
CA LYS A 91 -4.69 -12.79 -25.05
C LYS A 91 -4.85 -14.26 -25.41
N TRP A 92 -4.44 -14.65 -26.62
CA TRP A 92 -4.50 -16.05 -27.09
C TRP A 92 -3.71 -17.00 -26.19
N PHE A 93 -2.49 -16.63 -25.78
CA PHE A 93 -1.67 -17.41 -24.85
C PHE A 93 -2.30 -17.56 -23.47
N ILE A 94 -2.82 -16.48 -22.88
CA ILE A 94 -3.44 -16.54 -21.56
C ILE A 94 -4.69 -17.44 -21.58
N TYR A 95 -5.50 -17.39 -22.64
CA TYR A 95 -6.70 -18.22 -22.76
C TYR A 95 -6.39 -19.71 -22.94
N ARG A 96 -5.30 -20.07 -23.61
CA ARG A 96 -4.96 -21.47 -23.91
C ARG A 96 -4.07 -22.11 -22.85
N ILE A 97 -3.33 -21.32 -22.07
CA ILE A 97 -2.39 -21.78 -21.04
C ILE A 97 -2.51 -20.95 -19.76
N PRO A 98 -3.57 -21.16 -18.96
CA PRO A 98 -3.80 -20.41 -17.72
C PRO A 98 -2.72 -20.64 -16.64
N GLU A 99 -1.94 -21.72 -16.73
CA GLU A 99 -0.81 -21.98 -15.81
C GLU A 99 0.28 -20.90 -15.87
N MET A 100 0.37 -20.14 -16.97
CA MET A 100 1.33 -19.02 -17.08
C MET A 100 1.01 -17.86 -16.13
N LEU A 101 -0.22 -17.76 -15.63
CA LEU A 101 -0.60 -16.75 -14.62
C LEU A 101 0.11 -16.96 -13.28
N PHE A 102 0.66 -18.15 -13.02
CA PHE A 102 1.31 -18.51 -11.76
C PHE A 102 2.84 -18.60 -11.87
N ARG A 103 3.40 -18.39 -13.06
CA ARG A 103 4.84 -18.48 -13.27
C ARG A 103 5.49 -17.14 -12.95
N THR A 104 6.48 -17.16 -12.06
CA THR A 104 7.26 -15.99 -11.70
C THR A 104 8.25 -15.65 -12.81
N ASP A 105 8.48 -14.36 -13.03
CA ASP A 105 9.57 -13.87 -13.86
C ASP A 105 10.93 -14.01 -13.14
N GLN A 106 12.01 -13.56 -13.78
CA GLN A 106 13.36 -13.54 -13.17
C GLN A 106 13.45 -12.71 -11.89
N SER A 107 12.52 -11.77 -11.72
CA SER A 107 12.41 -10.88 -10.55
C SER A 107 11.54 -11.48 -9.43
N GLY A 108 10.95 -12.66 -9.66
CA GLY A 108 10.09 -13.35 -8.69
C GLY A 108 8.62 -12.94 -8.70
N TYR A 109 8.17 -12.07 -9.62
CA TYR A 109 6.78 -11.61 -9.68
C TYR A 109 5.96 -12.45 -10.65
N ILE A 110 4.71 -12.78 -10.28
CA ILE A 110 3.75 -13.34 -11.23
C ILE A 110 3.16 -12.21 -12.12
N PRO A 111 2.63 -12.51 -13.33
CA PRO A 111 2.21 -11.48 -14.29
C PRO A 111 1.19 -10.48 -13.75
N ILE A 112 0.27 -10.93 -12.90
CA ILE A 112 -0.74 -10.05 -12.29
C ILE A 112 -0.13 -9.08 -11.27
N GLU A 113 0.94 -9.48 -10.57
CA GLU A 113 1.67 -8.56 -9.69
C GLU A 113 2.39 -7.50 -10.48
N ALA A 114 3.02 -7.88 -11.60
CA ALA A 114 3.63 -6.92 -12.51
C ALA A 114 2.60 -5.90 -13.03
N ALA A 115 1.37 -6.34 -13.31
CA ALA A 115 0.29 -5.46 -13.75
C ALA A 115 -0.14 -4.47 -12.64
N PHE A 116 -0.22 -4.90 -11.39
CA PHE A 116 -0.47 -3.99 -10.28
C PHE A 116 0.72 -3.06 -10.00
N ALA A 117 1.94 -3.57 -10.11
CA ALA A 117 3.16 -2.81 -9.90
C ALA A 117 3.32 -1.68 -10.92
N SER A 118 2.93 -1.92 -12.18
CA SER A 118 2.97 -0.98 -13.30
C SER A 118 1.78 -0.02 -13.36
N GLY A 119 0.78 -0.15 -12.48
CA GLY A 119 -0.40 0.71 -12.50
C GLY A 119 -1.49 0.28 -13.50
N ASN A 120 -1.42 -0.93 -14.02
CA ASN A 120 -2.22 -1.38 -15.16
C ASN A 120 -3.47 -2.19 -14.74
N GLY A 121 -4.49 -1.47 -14.28
CA GLY A 121 -5.80 -2.04 -13.95
C GLY A 121 -6.43 -2.87 -15.08
N PRO A 122 -6.48 -2.39 -16.33
CA PRO A 122 -7.08 -3.13 -17.44
C PRO A 122 -6.45 -4.50 -17.69
N ALA A 123 -5.11 -4.60 -17.65
CA ALA A 123 -4.39 -5.87 -17.80
C ALA A 123 -4.70 -6.83 -16.65
N ALA A 124 -4.66 -6.34 -15.40
CA ALA A 124 -5.00 -7.12 -14.22
C ALA A 124 -6.44 -7.66 -14.28
N ARG A 125 -7.40 -6.85 -14.74
CA ARG A 125 -8.80 -7.27 -14.92
C ARG A 125 -8.94 -8.43 -15.89
N VAL A 126 -8.26 -8.36 -17.04
CA VAL A 126 -8.29 -9.44 -18.04
C VAL A 126 -7.69 -10.73 -17.46
N MET A 127 -6.59 -10.63 -16.70
CA MET A 127 -5.97 -11.79 -16.06
C MET A 127 -6.91 -12.45 -15.03
N LEU A 128 -7.62 -11.66 -14.23
CA LEU A 128 -8.61 -12.16 -13.27
C LEU A 128 -9.79 -12.85 -13.95
N ASP A 129 -10.31 -12.27 -15.04
CA ASP A 129 -11.41 -12.87 -15.80
C ASP A 129 -10.99 -14.22 -16.41
N ILE A 130 -9.75 -14.33 -16.90
CA ILE A 130 -9.24 -15.60 -17.43
C ILE A 130 -9.01 -16.62 -16.31
N ALA A 131 -8.45 -16.23 -15.17
CA ALA A 131 -8.33 -17.12 -14.01
C ALA A 131 -9.69 -17.67 -13.55
N LYS A 132 -10.74 -16.84 -13.64
CA LYS A 132 -12.13 -17.26 -13.38
C LYS A 132 -12.62 -18.26 -14.41
N HIS A 133 -12.43 -18.00 -15.71
CA HIS A 133 -12.84 -18.92 -16.78
C HIS A 133 -12.07 -20.26 -16.74
N ALA A 134 -10.82 -20.25 -16.32
CA ALA A 134 -9.98 -21.43 -16.19
C ALA A 134 -10.22 -22.23 -14.88
N GLY A 135 -11.03 -21.71 -13.95
CA GLY A 135 -11.25 -22.34 -12.65
C GLY A 135 -10.06 -22.25 -11.69
N THR A 136 -9.05 -21.42 -12.00
CA THR A 136 -7.82 -21.27 -11.23
C THR A 136 -7.84 -20.05 -10.29
N LEU A 137 -8.95 -19.30 -10.25
CA LEU A 137 -9.10 -18.09 -9.44
C LEU A 137 -8.78 -18.30 -7.95
N GLN A 138 -9.23 -19.40 -7.34
CA GLN A 138 -8.93 -19.68 -5.93
C GLN A 138 -7.43 -19.80 -5.65
N ARG A 139 -6.70 -20.49 -6.54
CA ARG A 139 -5.24 -20.60 -6.45
C ARG A 139 -4.57 -19.22 -6.57
N LEU A 140 -5.15 -18.35 -7.40
CA LEU A 140 -4.66 -16.99 -7.60
C LEU A 140 -4.94 -16.09 -6.39
N LEU A 141 -6.10 -16.23 -5.73
CA LEU A 141 -6.43 -15.49 -4.52
C LEU A 141 -5.64 -15.96 -3.30
N ALA A 142 -5.32 -17.25 -3.24
CA ALA A 142 -4.44 -17.83 -2.23
C ALA A 142 -2.96 -17.44 -2.41
N TYR A 143 -2.59 -16.89 -3.58
CA TYR A 143 -1.21 -16.50 -3.85
C TYR A 143 -0.71 -15.43 -2.88
N ARG A 144 0.54 -15.59 -2.44
CA ARG A 144 1.27 -14.63 -1.63
C ARG A 144 2.63 -14.39 -2.26
N ASN A 145 3.01 -13.12 -2.37
CA ASN A 145 4.34 -12.74 -2.81
C ASN A 145 5.39 -13.28 -1.82
N GLN A 146 6.48 -13.86 -2.34
CA GLN A 146 7.56 -14.39 -1.50
C GLN A 146 8.33 -13.31 -0.74
N LEU A 147 8.48 -12.11 -1.30
CA LEU A 147 9.28 -11.02 -0.71
C LEU A 147 8.60 -10.40 0.51
N TYR A 148 7.30 -10.11 0.41
CA TYR A 148 6.57 -9.32 1.41
C TYR A 148 5.32 -10.00 1.97
N GLY A 149 4.95 -11.18 1.46
CA GLY A 149 3.70 -11.83 1.86
C GLY A 149 2.44 -11.15 1.33
N HIS A 150 2.57 -10.20 0.38
CA HIS A 150 1.42 -9.47 -0.15
C HIS A 150 0.44 -10.40 -0.86
N SER A 151 -0.84 -10.22 -0.54
CA SER A 151 -1.94 -10.81 -1.28
C SER A 151 -2.34 -9.95 -2.48
N LEU A 152 -3.13 -10.50 -3.40
CA LEU A 152 -3.60 -9.74 -4.57
C LEU A 152 -4.38 -8.48 -4.19
N ILE A 153 -5.19 -8.51 -3.13
CA ILE A 153 -5.96 -7.33 -2.71
C ILE A 153 -5.03 -6.22 -2.20
N MET A 154 -3.95 -6.57 -1.49
CA MET A 154 -2.91 -5.64 -1.03
C MET A 154 -2.12 -5.00 -2.17
N LEU A 155 -1.99 -5.70 -3.29
CA LEU A 155 -1.35 -5.16 -4.48
C LEU A 155 -2.33 -4.32 -5.30
N ALA A 156 -3.59 -4.72 -5.38
CA ALA A 156 -4.63 -4.00 -6.11
C ALA A 156 -4.84 -2.58 -5.55
N VAL A 157 -4.79 -2.39 -4.23
CA VAL A 157 -4.95 -1.05 -3.63
C VAL A 157 -3.87 -0.06 -4.03
N LYS A 158 -2.70 -0.52 -4.49
CA LYS A 158 -1.62 0.34 -5.01
C LYS A 158 -2.06 1.16 -6.23
N LEU A 159 -3.04 0.66 -7.00
CA LEU A 159 -3.54 1.38 -8.17
C LEU A 159 -4.16 2.74 -7.78
N ASN A 160 -4.79 2.83 -6.61
CA ASN A 160 -5.39 4.04 -6.04
C ASN A 160 -6.18 4.89 -7.07
N SER A 161 -6.90 4.21 -7.95
CA SER A 161 -7.59 4.81 -9.09
C SER A 161 -8.98 4.21 -9.27
N ARG A 162 -9.86 4.96 -9.95
CA ARG A 162 -11.24 4.54 -10.23
C ARG A 162 -11.35 3.19 -10.96
N GLU A 163 -10.31 2.86 -11.73
CA GLU A 163 -10.25 1.64 -12.53
C GLU A 163 -10.11 0.37 -11.66
N CYS A 164 -9.63 0.51 -10.43
CA CYS A 164 -9.47 -0.60 -9.50
C CYS A 164 -10.79 -1.00 -8.82
N GLU A 165 -11.86 -0.19 -8.90
CA GLU A 165 -13.13 -0.45 -8.22
C GLU A 165 -13.69 -1.84 -8.57
N ASP A 166 -13.72 -2.16 -9.87
CA ASP A 166 -14.22 -3.44 -10.35
C ASP A 166 -13.35 -4.62 -9.90
N ILE A 167 -12.03 -4.39 -9.77
CA ILE A 167 -11.08 -5.41 -9.31
C ILE A 167 -11.29 -5.65 -7.83
N LEU A 168 -11.24 -4.59 -7.00
CA LEU A 168 -11.45 -4.67 -5.56
C LEU A 168 -12.81 -5.27 -5.23
N ARG A 169 -13.87 -4.87 -5.96
CA ARG A 169 -15.21 -5.42 -5.79
C ARG A 169 -15.23 -6.93 -6.02
N LYS A 170 -14.68 -7.40 -7.15
CA LYS A 170 -14.59 -8.85 -7.43
C LYS A 170 -13.78 -9.61 -6.37
N LEU A 171 -12.69 -9.01 -5.87
CA LEU A 171 -11.84 -9.64 -4.85
C LEU A 171 -12.55 -9.75 -3.50
N ILE A 172 -13.19 -8.66 -3.04
CA ILE A 172 -13.89 -8.59 -1.76
C ILE A 172 -15.18 -9.43 -1.79
N GLU A 173 -15.93 -9.41 -2.89
CA GLU A 173 -17.13 -10.26 -3.05
C GLU A 173 -16.80 -11.76 -2.96
N PHE A 174 -15.59 -12.16 -3.40
CA PHE A 174 -15.17 -13.55 -3.35
C PHE A 174 -14.74 -14.00 -1.95
N ASP A 175 -13.98 -13.17 -1.24
CA ASP A 175 -13.51 -13.46 0.11
C ASP A 175 -13.53 -12.21 1.02
N PRO A 176 -14.70 -11.89 1.62
CA PRO A 176 -14.81 -10.77 2.56
C PRO A 176 -13.97 -10.98 3.83
N ALA A 177 -13.81 -12.23 4.27
CA ALA A 177 -13.04 -12.57 5.47
C ALA A 177 -11.53 -12.35 5.26
N GLY A 178 -11.09 -12.32 4.00
CA GLY A 178 -9.74 -11.97 3.61
C GLY A 178 -9.31 -10.56 4.01
N LEU A 179 -10.24 -9.64 4.34
CA LEU A 179 -9.93 -8.27 4.74
C LEU A 179 -9.08 -8.17 6.01
N HIS A 180 -9.35 -9.03 7.01
CA HIS A 180 -8.64 -9.01 8.30
C HIS A 180 -7.74 -10.23 8.52
N ARG A 181 -8.08 -11.40 7.94
CA ARG A 181 -7.31 -12.63 8.13
C ARG A 181 -6.00 -12.68 7.34
N ILE A 182 -5.93 -11.92 6.24
CA ILE A 182 -4.77 -11.91 5.37
C ILE A 182 -3.90 -10.74 5.77
N CYS A 183 -2.75 -11.05 6.37
CA CYS A 183 -1.72 -10.09 6.73
C CYS A 183 -0.45 -10.31 5.90
N ASP A 184 0.31 -9.24 5.71
CA ASP A 184 1.66 -9.30 5.13
C ASP A 184 2.70 -9.76 6.18
N ASN A 185 3.98 -9.79 5.81
CA ASN A 185 5.05 -10.20 6.71
C ASN A 185 5.21 -9.29 7.95
N GLU A 186 4.67 -8.08 7.92
CA GLU A 186 4.65 -7.12 9.04
C GLU A 186 3.36 -7.22 9.87
N GLY A 187 2.46 -8.17 9.57
CA GLY A 187 1.18 -8.29 10.26
C GLY A 187 0.11 -7.30 9.78
N ARG A 188 0.40 -6.51 8.73
CA ARG A 188 -0.50 -5.49 8.21
C ARG A 188 -1.53 -6.11 7.27
N ASN A 189 -2.79 -5.74 7.44
CA ASN A 189 -3.86 -6.09 6.50
C ASN A 189 -3.97 -5.05 5.35
N VAL A 190 -4.98 -5.20 4.48
CA VAL A 190 -5.17 -4.27 3.34
C VAL A 190 -5.44 -2.83 3.77
N LEU A 191 -6.16 -2.61 4.88
CA LEU A 191 -6.49 -1.28 5.38
C LEU A 191 -5.24 -0.57 5.91
N HIS A 192 -4.36 -1.29 6.62
CA HIS A 192 -3.05 -0.75 7.03
C HIS A 192 -2.26 -0.21 5.84
N ARG A 193 -2.20 -0.97 4.74
CA ARG A 193 -1.49 -0.52 3.53
C ARG A 193 -2.14 0.71 2.91
N CYS A 194 -3.46 0.76 2.86
CA CYS A 194 -4.16 1.96 2.39
C CYS A 194 -3.81 3.19 3.24
N THR A 195 -3.76 3.03 4.56
CA THR A 195 -3.49 4.14 5.49
C THR A 195 -2.02 4.53 5.57
N GLU A 196 -1.09 3.60 5.37
CA GLU A 196 0.35 3.84 5.42
C GLU A 196 0.86 4.61 4.19
N PHE A 197 0.36 4.25 3.00
CA PHE A 197 0.78 4.84 1.73
C PHE A 197 -0.21 5.89 1.19
N ASP A 198 -1.18 6.29 2.00
CA ASP A 198 -2.17 7.32 1.67
C ASP A 198 -3.01 7.01 0.43
N TYR A 199 -3.43 5.74 0.28
CA TYR A 199 -4.29 5.30 -0.81
C TYR A 199 -5.77 5.62 -0.52
N CYS A 200 -6.08 6.91 -0.43
CA CYS A 200 -7.40 7.44 -0.07
C CYS A 200 -8.54 6.89 -0.94
N GLU A 201 -8.36 6.86 -2.27
CA GLU A 201 -9.38 6.37 -3.18
C GLU A 201 -9.62 4.87 -3.01
N SER A 202 -8.54 4.08 -2.91
CA SER A 202 -8.65 2.65 -2.64
C SER A 202 -9.33 2.38 -1.29
N PHE A 203 -9.02 3.15 -0.25
CA PHE A 203 -9.64 3.03 1.07
C PHE A 203 -11.14 3.32 1.00
N ARG A 204 -11.51 4.47 0.41
CA ARG A 204 -12.90 4.88 0.20
C ARG A 204 -13.67 3.85 -0.62
N MET A 205 -13.06 3.27 -1.63
CA MET A 205 -13.64 2.20 -2.44
C MET A 205 -13.91 0.95 -1.62
N ILE A 206 -12.95 0.48 -0.82
CA ILE A 206 -13.14 -0.70 0.04
C ILE A 206 -14.33 -0.47 0.97
N LEU A 207 -14.39 0.69 1.64
CA LEU A 207 -15.51 1.04 2.52
C LEU A 207 -16.84 1.12 1.74
N THR A 208 -16.84 1.70 0.54
CA THR A 208 -18.04 1.81 -0.31
C THR A 208 -18.53 0.45 -0.78
N ILE A 209 -17.62 -0.45 -1.17
CA ILE A 209 -17.92 -1.83 -1.56
C ILE A 209 -18.54 -2.57 -0.38
N LEU A 210 -17.96 -2.43 0.82
CA LEU A 210 -18.48 -3.06 2.05
C LEU A 210 -19.90 -2.60 2.39
N LYS A 211 -20.25 -1.34 2.11
CA LYS A 211 -21.63 -0.80 2.27
C LYS A 211 -22.63 -1.41 1.30
N ARG A 212 -22.20 -1.78 0.09
CA ARG A 212 -23.09 -2.17 -1.01
C ARG A 212 -23.58 -3.62 -0.91
N PHE A 213 -23.01 -4.42 -0.01
CA PHE A 213 -23.43 -5.81 0.16
C PHE A 213 -24.88 -5.93 0.65
N PRO A 214 -25.60 -7.00 0.25
CA PRO A 214 -26.99 -7.20 0.63
C PRO A 214 -27.18 -7.19 2.16
N SER A 215 -28.32 -6.65 2.61
CA SER A 215 -28.66 -6.52 4.04
C SER A 215 -28.54 -7.82 4.85
N VAL A 216 -28.73 -8.97 4.21
CA VAL A 216 -28.63 -10.32 4.80
C VAL A 216 -27.23 -10.61 5.37
N HIS A 217 -26.18 -9.95 4.85
CA HIS A 217 -24.80 -10.11 5.31
C HIS A 217 -24.26 -8.89 6.05
N LYS A 218 -25.10 -7.87 6.33
CA LYS A 218 -24.67 -6.61 6.92
C LYS A 218 -23.94 -6.82 8.25
N ASP A 219 -24.48 -7.63 9.15
CA ASP A 219 -23.91 -7.87 10.48
C ASP A 219 -22.57 -8.62 10.42
N ARG A 220 -22.48 -9.60 9.52
CA ARG A 220 -21.24 -10.33 9.28
C ARG A 220 -20.17 -9.38 8.75
N ILE A 221 -20.50 -8.55 7.75
CA ILE A 221 -19.56 -7.60 7.16
C ILE A 221 -19.17 -6.53 8.17
N ALA A 222 -20.10 -6.06 9.00
CA ALA A 222 -19.80 -5.12 10.07
C ALA A 222 -18.79 -5.71 11.06
N THR A 223 -18.96 -6.98 11.43
CA THR A 223 -18.04 -7.70 12.32
C THR A 223 -16.65 -7.87 11.67
N GLU A 224 -16.62 -8.26 10.40
CA GLU A 224 -15.38 -8.46 9.63
C GLU A 224 -14.63 -7.13 9.40
N ALA A 225 -15.36 -6.05 9.10
CA ALA A 225 -14.80 -4.72 8.93
C ALA A 225 -14.30 -4.14 10.26
N LYS A 226 -15.05 -4.34 11.35
CA LYS A 226 -14.62 -3.98 12.71
C LYS A 226 -13.31 -4.70 13.05
N ALA A 227 -13.26 -6.02 12.84
CA ALA A 227 -12.04 -6.80 13.06
C ALA A 227 -10.88 -6.27 12.20
N ALA A 228 -11.10 -5.95 10.92
CA ALA A 228 -10.06 -5.39 10.05
C ALA A 228 -9.51 -4.03 10.54
N LEU A 229 -10.35 -3.22 11.18
CA LEU A 229 -9.96 -1.90 11.71
C LEU A 229 -9.29 -1.98 13.09
N GLU A 230 -9.54 -3.05 13.85
CA GLU A 230 -8.97 -3.25 15.20
C GLU A 230 -7.73 -4.16 15.21
N VAL A 231 -7.47 -4.93 14.15
CA VAL A 231 -6.24 -5.73 14.01
C VAL A 231 -5.03 -4.80 14.09
N ALA A 232 -4.05 -5.19 14.90
CA ALA A 232 -2.77 -4.52 15.02
C ALA A 232 -1.67 -5.26 14.24
N ASP A 233 -0.75 -4.50 13.68
CA ASP A 233 0.44 -5.04 13.02
C ASP A 233 1.52 -5.49 14.03
N ASN A 234 2.68 -5.93 13.54
CA ASN A 234 3.81 -6.34 14.39
C ASN A 234 4.41 -5.19 15.22
N ARG A 235 4.06 -3.93 14.90
CA ARG A 235 4.40 -2.73 15.67
C ARG A 235 3.26 -2.30 16.58
N GLU A 236 2.22 -3.13 16.68
CA GLU A 236 1.04 -2.95 17.49
C GLU A 236 0.17 -1.74 17.10
N LYS A 237 0.33 -1.29 15.86
CA LYS A 237 -0.43 -0.19 15.26
C LYS A 237 -1.59 -0.74 14.47
N THR A 238 -2.77 -0.20 14.73
CA THR A 238 -3.98 -0.41 13.91
C THR A 238 -4.00 0.58 12.73
N PRO A 239 -4.87 0.42 11.71
CA PRO A 239 -4.94 1.35 10.58
C PRO A 239 -5.16 2.81 11.01
N ILE A 240 -5.88 3.05 12.11
CA ILE A 240 -6.11 4.42 12.59
C ILE A 240 -4.86 5.09 13.17
N HIS A 241 -3.89 4.33 13.68
CA HIS A 241 -2.59 4.88 14.08
C HIS A 241 -1.85 5.47 12.87
N TYR A 242 -1.97 4.83 11.72
CA TYR A 242 -1.38 5.31 10.47
C TYR A 242 -2.09 6.56 9.95
N ILE A 243 -3.42 6.58 9.96
CA ILE A 243 -4.19 7.79 9.58
C ILE A 243 -3.85 8.97 10.50
N SER A 244 -3.74 8.70 11.80
CA SER A 244 -3.36 9.69 12.82
C SER A 244 -1.95 10.22 12.61
N SER A 245 -1.03 9.37 12.14
CA SER A 245 0.32 9.80 11.81
C SER A 245 0.42 10.56 10.49
N SER A 246 -0.38 10.18 9.47
CA SER A 246 -0.33 10.81 8.15
C SER A 246 -1.03 12.17 8.12
N GLY A 247 -2.04 12.36 8.98
CA GLY A 247 -2.85 13.59 9.00
C GLY A 247 -4.00 13.58 7.99
N ASN A 248 -4.32 12.42 7.41
CA ASN A 248 -5.32 12.38 6.34
C ASN A 248 -6.76 12.41 6.88
N ILE A 249 -7.29 13.62 7.02
CA ILE A 249 -8.67 13.85 7.50
C ILE A 249 -9.72 13.27 6.55
N ALA A 250 -9.47 13.20 5.24
CA ALA A 250 -10.43 12.66 4.28
C ALA A 250 -10.72 11.18 4.57
N MET A 251 -9.67 10.40 4.86
CA MET A 251 -9.83 8.99 5.26
C MET A 251 -10.62 8.83 6.57
N LEU A 252 -10.45 9.73 7.54
CA LEU A 252 -11.25 9.72 8.77
C LEU A 252 -12.71 10.06 8.50
N THR A 253 -13.00 11.04 7.64
CA THR A 253 -14.39 11.37 7.30
C THR A 253 -15.08 10.23 6.55
N ASP A 254 -14.39 9.55 5.63
CA ASP A 254 -14.92 8.38 4.95
C ASP A 254 -15.17 7.21 5.93
N LEU A 255 -14.25 7.04 6.89
CA LEU A 255 -14.38 6.06 7.97
C LEU A 255 -15.57 6.39 8.86
N ASP A 256 -15.75 7.65 9.28
CA ASP A 256 -16.86 8.11 10.12
C ASP A 256 -18.23 7.79 9.50
N ILE A 257 -18.37 8.16 8.22
CA ILE A 257 -19.59 7.88 7.46
C ILE A 257 -19.84 6.37 7.40
N PHE A 258 -18.78 5.56 7.23
CA PHE A 258 -18.89 4.10 7.24
C PHE A 258 -19.30 3.55 8.61
N LEU A 259 -18.66 3.98 9.69
CA LEU A 259 -18.94 3.53 11.06
C LEU A 259 -20.37 3.87 11.49
N THR A 260 -20.81 5.11 11.25
CA THR A 260 -22.15 5.57 11.57
C THR A 260 -23.23 4.79 10.82
N GLN A 261 -23.05 4.55 9.52
CA GLN A 261 -24.02 3.82 8.70
C GLN A 261 -24.10 2.33 9.04
N MET A 262 -22.97 1.73 9.44
CA MET A 262 -22.88 0.33 9.82
C MET A 262 -23.12 0.10 11.31
N GLN A 263 -23.29 1.16 12.10
CA GLN A 263 -23.45 1.10 13.57
C GLN A 263 -22.29 0.36 14.25
N ILE A 264 -21.06 0.59 13.76
CA ILE A 264 -19.84 -0.02 14.29
C ILE A 264 -19.24 0.94 15.31
N VAL A 265 -19.04 0.45 16.53
CA VAL A 265 -18.25 1.14 17.55
C VAL A 265 -16.85 0.54 17.55
N LEU A 266 -15.85 1.36 17.24
CA LEU A 266 -14.43 1.01 17.32
C LEU A 266 -13.87 1.46 18.68
N ASN A 267 -12.87 0.73 19.15
CA ASN A 267 -12.02 1.21 20.23
C ASN A 267 -10.82 2.01 19.65
N PHE A 268 -10.83 3.32 19.84
CA PHE A 268 -9.75 4.21 19.40
C PHE A 268 -8.61 4.32 20.42
N ASP A 269 -8.78 3.83 21.65
CA ASP A 269 -7.74 3.80 22.70
C ASP A 269 -6.86 2.55 22.63
N ALA A 270 -7.12 1.66 21.67
CA ALA A 270 -6.39 0.42 21.52
C ALA A 270 -4.89 0.67 21.31
N CYS A 271 -4.12 0.61 22.38
CA CYS A 271 -2.66 0.59 22.35
C CYS A 271 -2.22 -0.74 22.95
N HIS A 272 -1.52 -1.55 22.15
CA HIS A 272 -1.09 -2.86 22.61
C HIS A 272 0.24 -2.72 23.40
N GLN A 273 0.67 -3.78 24.07
CA GLN A 273 1.61 -3.77 25.20
C GLN A 273 3.10 -3.49 24.86
N SER A 274 3.41 -2.90 23.71
CA SER A 274 4.76 -2.58 23.25
C SER A 274 5.39 -1.43 24.03
N SER A 275 6.73 -1.41 24.05
CA SER A 275 7.55 -0.34 24.62
C SER A 275 7.26 1.06 24.05
N SER A 276 6.51 1.17 22.95
CA SER A 276 6.08 2.44 22.36
C SER A 276 4.55 2.55 22.21
N ALA A 277 3.77 1.95 23.11
CA ALA A 277 2.31 1.95 23.08
C ALA A 277 1.69 3.36 23.09
N PHE A 278 1.64 4.01 21.93
CA PHE A 278 1.00 5.29 21.70
C PHE A 278 -0.44 5.06 21.27
N THR A 279 -1.39 5.80 21.83
CA THR A 279 -2.74 5.87 21.26
C THR A 279 -2.71 6.64 19.93
N PRO A 280 -3.71 6.46 19.04
CA PRO A 280 -3.85 7.25 17.82
C PRO A 280 -3.84 8.76 18.09
N LEU A 281 -4.49 9.21 19.17
CA LEU A 281 -4.47 10.62 19.59
C LEU A 281 -3.05 11.10 19.93
N MET A 282 -2.28 10.32 20.69
CA MET A 282 -0.89 10.70 20.99
C MET A 282 -0.03 10.80 19.73
N LEU A 283 -0.21 9.89 18.75
CA LEU A 283 0.50 9.97 17.48
C LEU A 283 0.11 11.22 16.69
N ALA A 284 -1.18 11.55 16.63
CA ALA A 284 -1.65 12.77 15.97
C ALA A 284 -1.05 14.02 16.62
N VAL A 285 -1.05 14.09 17.95
CA VAL A 285 -0.46 15.21 18.71
C VAL A 285 1.05 15.31 18.48
N GLN A 286 1.77 14.18 18.58
CA GLN A 286 3.23 14.15 18.34
C GLN A 286 3.59 14.62 16.93
N LYS A 287 2.72 14.35 15.94
CA LYS A 287 2.92 14.75 14.54
C LYS A 287 2.35 16.14 14.22
N GLY A 288 1.71 16.82 15.18
CA GLY A 288 1.13 18.14 14.98
C GLY A 288 -0.16 18.15 14.15
N GLN A 289 -0.87 17.02 14.06
CA GLN A 289 -2.04 16.85 13.19
C GLN A 289 -3.31 17.39 13.86
N PHE A 290 -3.47 18.72 13.88
CA PHE A 290 -4.56 19.41 14.59
C PHE A 290 -5.96 18.90 14.22
N GLU A 291 -6.29 18.85 12.91
CA GLU A 291 -7.62 18.41 12.46
C GLU A 291 -7.93 16.96 12.82
N VAL A 292 -6.91 16.08 12.82
CA VAL A 292 -7.09 14.70 13.25
C VAL A 292 -7.27 14.60 14.77
N CYS A 293 -6.53 15.39 15.55
CA CYS A 293 -6.74 15.46 17.00
C CYS A 293 -8.16 15.89 17.33
N LYS A 294 -8.64 16.95 16.66
CA LYS A 294 -10.00 17.45 16.83
C LYS A 294 -11.04 16.38 16.48
N TRP A 295 -10.89 15.73 15.33
CA TRP A 295 -11.80 14.67 14.91
C TRP A 295 -11.83 13.50 15.89
N LEU A 296 -10.67 13.06 16.40
CA LEU A 296 -10.57 11.99 17.39
C LEU A 296 -11.24 12.37 18.73
N LEU A 297 -11.05 13.61 19.21
CA LEU A 297 -11.65 14.07 20.47
C LEU A 297 -13.17 14.25 20.38
N GLU A 298 -13.68 14.69 19.22
CA GLU A 298 -15.12 14.90 19.00
C GLU A 298 -15.86 13.59 18.68
N ASN A 299 -15.26 12.68 17.90
CA ASN A 299 -15.96 11.50 17.35
C ASN A 299 -15.42 10.16 17.84
N GLY A 300 -14.14 10.09 18.21
CA GLY A 300 -13.42 8.85 18.48
C GLY A 300 -13.64 8.22 19.86
N SER A 301 -14.37 8.87 20.78
CA SER A 301 -14.53 8.38 22.17
C SER A 301 -13.19 7.92 22.78
N VAL A 302 -12.24 8.85 22.87
CA VAL A 302 -10.83 8.59 23.25
C VAL A 302 -10.58 9.08 24.67
N ASP A 303 -9.79 8.35 25.46
CA ASP A 303 -9.26 8.83 26.73
C ASP A 303 -8.10 9.81 26.51
N VAL A 304 -8.40 11.12 26.65
CA VAL A 304 -7.41 12.20 26.50
C VAL A 304 -6.27 12.12 27.52
N ASN A 305 -6.51 11.50 28.68
CA ASN A 305 -5.55 11.38 29.78
C ASN A 305 -4.87 10.00 29.80
N TYR A 306 -5.05 9.20 28.74
CA TYR A 306 -4.34 7.94 28.59
C TYR A 306 -2.82 8.16 28.75
N LYS A 307 -2.14 7.25 29.45
CA LYS A 307 -0.70 7.33 29.70
C LYS A 307 0.07 6.32 28.86
N GLN A 308 1.09 6.80 28.15
CA GLN A 308 1.94 5.95 27.32
C GLN A 308 2.79 5.05 28.23
N HIS A 309 2.76 3.74 27.97
CA HIS A 309 3.27 2.74 28.92
C HIS A 309 4.73 2.89 29.34
N SER A 310 5.63 3.39 28.47
CA SER A 310 7.07 3.44 28.75
C SER A 310 7.57 4.74 29.36
N THR A 311 6.86 5.84 29.14
CA THR A 311 7.23 7.16 29.68
C THR A 311 6.23 7.72 30.67
N CYS A 312 5.06 7.08 30.81
CA CYS A 312 3.94 7.54 31.64
C CYS A 312 3.42 8.94 31.22
N LEU A 313 3.63 9.33 29.96
CA LEU A 313 3.23 10.63 29.42
C LEU A 313 1.87 10.57 28.71
N THR A 314 1.10 11.63 28.86
CA THR A 314 -0.22 11.82 28.22
C THR A 314 -0.11 12.60 26.91
N ALA A 315 -1.19 12.67 26.14
CA ALA A 315 -1.26 13.50 24.93
C ALA A 315 -0.86 14.97 25.22
N LEU A 316 -1.26 15.52 26.36
CA LEU A 316 -0.93 16.89 26.76
C LEU A 316 0.58 17.11 26.96
N HIS A 317 1.30 16.13 27.52
CA HIS A 317 2.76 16.19 27.61
C HIS A 317 3.43 16.27 26.23
N PHE A 318 2.93 15.49 25.27
CA PHE A 318 3.45 15.52 23.90
C PHE A 318 3.15 16.86 23.20
N ALA A 319 1.97 17.44 23.42
CA ALA A 319 1.62 18.77 22.88
C ALA A 319 2.54 19.87 23.44
N VAL A 320 2.83 19.80 24.74
CA VAL A 320 3.81 20.69 25.39
C VAL A 320 5.17 20.51 24.75
N ARG A 321 5.73 19.30 24.67
CA ARG A 321 7.06 19.09 24.05
C ARG A 321 7.14 19.54 22.60
N ALA A 322 6.05 19.42 21.85
CA ALA A 322 5.97 19.91 20.48
C ALA A 322 5.91 21.45 20.40
N GLY A 323 5.63 22.13 21.51
CA GLY A 323 5.51 23.59 21.58
C GLY A 323 4.30 24.13 20.82
N ASN A 324 3.22 23.36 20.76
CA ASN A 324 2.03 23.71 20.01
C ASN A 324 0.90 24.18 20.96
N PRO A 325 0.76 25.50 21.18
CA PRO A 325 -0.28 26.04 22.07
C PRO A 325 -1.70 25.76 21.58
N GLU A 326 -1.92 25.65 20.26
CA GLU A 326 -3.24 25.35 19.70
C GLU A 326 -3.68 23.93 20.06
N LEU A 327 -2.77 22.95 19.97
CA LEU A 327 -3.04 21.58 20.43
C LEU A 327 -3.23 21.50 21.94
N ILE A 328 -2.50 22.30 22.72
CA ILE A 328 -2.69 22.39 24.17
C ILE A 328 -4.11 22.86 24.48
N SER A 329 -4.54 23.97 23.88
CA SER A 329 -5.89 24.51 24.08
C SER A 329 -6.95 23.49 23.67
N LEU A 330 -6.81 22.84 22.52
CA LEU A 330 -7.73 21.81 22.06
C LEU A 330 -7.83 20.64 23.04
N LEU A 331 -6.71 20.11 23.55
CA LEU A 331 -6.73 19.02 24.52
C LEU A 331 -7.38 19.46 25.85
N MET A 332 -7.08 20.68 26.30
CA MET A 332 -7.65 21.25 27.53
C MET A 332 -9.16 21.46 27.43
N GLU A 333 -9.67 21.93 26.27
CA GLU A 333 -11.11 22.05 25.99
C GLU A 333 -11.85 20.70 26.10
N HIS A 334 -11.13 19.60 25.90
CA HIS A 334 -11.64 18.23 26.02
C HIS A 334 -11.26 17.54 27.34
N ASN A 335 -11.01 18.30 28.42
CA ASN A 335 -10.73 17.81 29.78
C ASN A 335 -9.39 17.06 29.95
N ALA A 336 -8.36 17.43 29.19
CA ALA A 336 -7.00 17.01 29.51
C ALA A 336 -6.55 17.60 30.85
N ASP A 337 -5.91 16.78 31.70
CA ASP A 337 -5.44 17.19 33.02
C ASP A 337 -4.01 17.79 32.94
N PRO A 338 -3.84 19.11 33.16
CA PRO A 338 -2.53 19.77 33.17
C PRO A 338 -1.70 19.47 34.42
N GLY A 339 -2.33 18.90 35.45
CA GLY A 339 -1.73 18.46 36.70
C GLY A 339 -1.38 16.97 36.72
N PHE A 340 -1.69 16.23 35.65
CA PHE A 340 -1.41 14.79 35.62
C PHE A 340 0.09 14.53 35.74
N CYS A 341 0.48 13.78 36.76
CA CYS A 341 1.80 13.19 36.87
C CYS A 341 1.65 11.77 37.42
N ASP A 342 2.42 10.83 36.87
CA ASP A 342 2.38 9.46 37.33
C ASP A 342 3.39 9.28 38.47
N SER A 343 2.95 9.63 39.68
CA SER A 343 3.81 9.57 40.88
C SER A 343 4.20 8.14 41.31
N GLU A 344 3.54 7.12 40.76
CA GLU A 344 3.79 5.69 41.07
C GLU A 344 4.71 5.01 40.05
N CYS A 345 5.06 5.70 38.96
CA CYS A 345 5.84 5.12 37.86
C CYS A 345 7.35 5.24 38.16
N ASP A 346 8.06 4.13 38.36
CA ASP A 346 9.52 4.10 38.64
C ASP A 346 10.41 4.50 37.43
N LEU A 347 9.81 4.90 36.30
CA LEU A 347 10.49 5.22 35.04
C LEU A 347 10.98 6.68 35.01
N LEU A 348 12.15 6.91 34.41
CA LEU A 348 13.01 8.11 34.50
C LEU A 348 12.37 9.50 34.18
N CYS A 349 11.13 9.56 33.68
CA CYS A 349 10.46 10.77 33.17
C CYS A 349 9.05 11.04 33.77
N CYS A 350 8.63 10.26 34.76
CA CYS A 350 7.26 10.16 35.29
C CYS A 350 6.76 11.33 36.16
N TYR A 351 7.66 12.17 36.68
CA TYR A 351 7.35 13.04 37.82
C TYR A 351 6.97 14.49 37.46
N LYS A 352 7.08 14.89 36.19
CA LYS A 352 6.76 16.26 35.78
C LYS A 352 5.36 16.31 35.19
N THR A 353 4.51 17.16 35.74
CA THR A 353 3.24 17.52 35.12
C THR A 353 3.49 18.24 33.78
N PRO A 354 2.51 18.28 32.85
CA PRO A 354 2.61 19.08 31.64
C PRO A 354 2.99 20.55 31.91
N LEU A 355 2.45 21.13 32.99
CA LEU A 355 2.77 22.49 33.42
C LEU A 355 4.23 22.63 33.87
N VAL A 356 4.71 21.72 34.73
CA VAL A 356 6.11 21.73 35.19
C VAL A 356 7.07 21.45 34.03
N MET A 357 6.68 20.60 33.08
CA MET A 357 7.45 20.35 31.86
C MET A 357 7.57 21.62 31.00
N ALA A 358 6.46 22.32 30.77
CA ALA A 358 6.45 23.58 30.03
C ALA A 358 7.33 24.66 30.70
N GLU A 359 7.43 24.67 32.03
CA GLU A 359 8.22 25.66 32.77
C GLU A 359 9.71 25.30 32.90
N THR A 360 10.03 24.01 33.05
CA THR A 360 11.40 23.56 33.37
C THR A 360 12.21 23.17 32.15
N GLU A 361 11.58 22.66 31.09
CA GLU A 361 12.28 22.19 29.90
C GLU A 361 12.47 23.32 28.88
N ASP A 362 13.41 23.12 27.95
CA ASP A 362 13.62 24.01 26.81
C ASP A 362 12.65 23.62 25.70
N VAL A 363 11.42 24.12 25.85
CA VAL A 363 10.28 23.79 24.99
C VAL A 363 10.08 24.91 23.96
N PRO A 364 9.84 24.61 22.68
CA PRO A 364 9.48 25.62 21.69
C PRO A 364 8.20 26.37 22.11
N ASN A 365 8.11 27.67 21.83
CA ASN A 365 6.97 28.51 22.20
C ASN A 365 6.60 28.48 23.70
N LYS A 366 7.59 28.28 24.59
CA LYS A 366 7.45 28.16 26.04
C LYS A 366 6.41 29.10 26.68
N LEU A 367 6.52 30.41 26.41
CA LEU A 367 5.63 31.43 26.97
C LEU A 367 4.17 31.24 26.53
N ALA A 368 3.94 30.83 25.30
CA ALA A 368 2.59 30.58 24.79
C ALA A 368 2.00 29.28 25.35
N CYS A 369 2.82 28.22 25.47
CA CYS A 369 2.40 26.95 26.07
C CYS A 369 2.02 27.12 27.55
N VAL A 370 2.85 27.81 28.34
CA VAL A 370 2.55 28.09 29.76
C VAL A 370 1.30 28.95 29.91
N LYS A 371 1.10 29.95 29.03
CA LYS A 371 -0.15 30.74 29.05
C LYS A 371 -1.36 29.86 28.77
N SER A 372 -1.30 29.03 27.72
CA SER A 372 -2.43 28.17 27.30
C SER A 372 -2.79 27.15 28.39
N LEU A 373 -1.81 26.61 29.11
CA LEU A 373 -2.04 25.70 30.25
C LEU A 373 -2.64 26.40 31.48
N ARG A 374 -2.36 27.70 31.70
CA ARG A 374 -2.85 28.47 32.86
C ARG A 374 -4.17 29.19 32.62
N THR A 375 -4.58 29.40 31.37
CA THR A 375 -5.78 30.15 31.02
C THR A 375 -7.09 29.36 31.19
N SER A 376 -7.01 28.05 31.43
CA SER A 376 -8.18 27.16 31.49
C SER A 376 -8.76 26.95 32.90
N ASP A 377 -8.21 27.60 33.94
CA ASP A 377 -8.69 27.54 35.34
C ASP A 377 -9.96 28.40 35.59
N ILE A 378 -10.88 28.51 34.61
CA ILE A 378 -12.12 29.31 34.73
C ILE A 378 -13.36 28.43 34.67
#